data_AF-A0A8T3YL99-F1
#
_entry.id   AF-A0A8T3YL99-F1
#
_cell.length_a   1.000
_cell.length_b   1.000
_cell.length_c   1.000
_cell.angle_alpha   90.00
_cell.angle_beta   90.00
_cell.angle_gamma   90.00
#
_symmetry.space_group_name_H-M   'P 1'
#
loop_
_entity.id
_entity.type
_entity.pdbx_description
1 polymer ?
#
loop_
_entity_poly.entity_id
_entity_poly.type
_entity_poly.pdbx_seq_one_letter_code
_entity_poly.pdbx_strand_id
1 'polypeptide(L)' 'MPTDKEVKLELRKKASEEPEKYYAVEVLRQEGFSRKQCGKCSRHFWSVTDSKVCGDPACSGGFRFF' A
#
# COMPACT_ATOMS: atom_id res chain seq x y z
N MET A 1 -3.38 -22.72 -15.40
CA MET A 1 -3.10 -22.24 -14.03
C MET A 1 -2.70 -20.78 -14.15
N PRO A 2 -3.21 -19.87 -13.30
CA PRO A 2 -2.79 -18.48 -13.32
C PRO A 2 -1.29 -18.38 -12.97
N THR A 3 -0.61 -17.42 -13.58
CA THR A 3 0.79 -17.12 -13.31
C THR A 3 0.96 -16.40 -11.98
N ASP A 4 2.15 -16.47 -11.38
CA ASP A 4 2.45 -15.75 -10.13
C ASP A 4 2.16 -14.25 -10.20
N LYS A 5 2.30 -13.65 -11.40
CA LYS A 5 2.00 -12.24 -11.63
C LYS A 5 0.50 -11.95 -11.52
N GLU A 6 -0.33 -12.80 -12.10
CA GLU A 6 -1.79 -12.66 -12.07
C GLU A 6 -2.32 -12.87 -10.66
N VAL A 7 -1.84 -13.90 -9.96
CA VAL A 7 -2.24 -14.16 -8.56
C VAL A 7 -1.92 -12.97 -7.66
N LYS A 8 -0.71 -12.40 -7.77
CA LYS A 8 -0.33 -11.20 -7.00
C LYS A 8 -1.20 -9.99 -7.33
N LEU A 9 -1.60 -9.83 -8.58
CA LEU A 9 -2.46 -8.74 -8.99
C LEU A 9 -3.87 -8.87 -8.39
N GLU A 10 -4.45 -10.06 -8.44
CA GLU A 10 -5.77 -10.33 -7.85
C GLU A 10 -5.79 -10.15 -6.34
N LEU A 11 -4.78 -10.69 -5.64
CA LEU A 11 -4.65 -10.52 -4.19
C LEU A 11 -4.56 -9.04 -3.80
N ARG A 12 -3.82 -8.24 -4.57
CA ARG A 12 -3.72 -6.80 -4.34
C ARG A 12 -5.04 -6.07 -4.55
N LYS A 13 -5.83 -6.46 -5.55
CA LYS A 13 -7.17 -5.89 -5.77
C LYS A 13 -8.09 -6.20 -4.60
N LYS A 14 -8.21 -7.47 -4.22
CA LYS A 14 -9.03 -7.91 -3.08
C LYS A 14 -8.61 -7.24 -1.77
N ALA A 15 -7.31 -7.16 -1.49
CA ALA A 15 -6.79 -6.48 -0.31
C ALA A 15 -7.01 -4.95 -0.35
N SER A 16 -7.15 -4.36 -1.53
CA SER A 16 -7.46 -2.94 -1.68
C SER A 16 -8.96 -2.65 -1.49
N GLU A 17 -9.83 -3.58 -1.83
CA GLU A 17 -11.29 -3.47 -1.65
C GLU A 17 -11.69 -3.71 -0.19
N GLU A 18 -11.14 -4.73 0.46
CA GLU A 18 -11.47 -5.12 1.85
C GLU A 18 -10.25 -4.99 2.81
N PRO A 19 -9.71 -3.79 3.05
CA PRO A 19 -8.50 -3.63 3.86
C PRO A 19 -8.65 -4.17 5.28
N GLU A 20 -9.84 -4.09 5.88
CA GLU A 20 -10.11 -4.52 7.26
C GLU A 20 -10.02 -6.05 7.46
N LYS A 21 -10.19 -6.81 6.37
CA LYS A 21 -10.08 -8.27 6.39
C LYS A 21 -8.66 -8.77 6.15
N TYR A 22 -7.89 -8.03 5.36
CA TYR A 22 -6.55 -8.45 4.91
C TYR A 22 -5.40 -7.75 5.65
N TYR A 23 -5.66 -6.64 6.33
CA TYR A 23 -4.70 -5.93 7.17
C TYR A 23 -5.26 -5.75 8.58
N ALA A 24 -4.38 -5.68 9.57
CA ALA A 24 -4.75 -5.34 10.93
C ALA A 24 -5.04 -3.82 11.05
N VAL A 25 -6.12 -3.38 10.40
CA VAL A 25 -6.47 -1.96 10.27
C VAL A 25 -6.61 -1.27 11.62
N GLU A 26 -7.18 -1.95 12.61
CA GLU A 26 -7.32 -1.42 13.96
C GLU A 26 -5.96 -1.16 14.62
N VAL A 27 -5.04 -2.11 14.53
CA VAL A 27 -3.67 -1.93 15.05
C VAL A 27 -2.95 -0.81 14.29
N LEU A 28 -3.09 -0.75 12.97
CA LEU A 28 -2.49 0.31 12.16
C LEU A 28 -3.01 1.69 12.57
N ARG A 29 -4.33 1.84 12.74
CA ARG A 29 -4.96 3.09 13.22
C ARG A 29 -4.47 3.46 14.62
N GLN A 30 -4.38 2.49 15.53
CA GLN A 30 -3.88 2.69 16.91
C GLN A 30 -2.43 3.16 16.94
N GLU A 31 -1.59 2.61 16.06
CA GLU A 31 -0.18 3.02 15.89
C GLU A 31 -0.03 4.34 15.09
N GLY A 32 -1.14 5.04 14.77
CA GLY A 32 -1.12 6.32 14.07
C GLY A 32 -0.94 6.24 12.55
N PHE A 33 -1.05 5.04 11.96
CA PHE A 33 -1.04 4.89 10.51
C PHE A 33 -2.37 5.32 9.92
N SER A 34 -2.29 6.07 8.82
CA SER A 34 -3.42 6.46 8.00
C SER A 34 -3.30 5.81 6.61
N ARG A 35 -4.45 5.41 6.06
CA ARG A 35 -4.53 4.85 4.70
C ARG A 35 -4.56 5.98 3.69
N LYS A 36 -3.64 5.96 2.72
CA LYS A 36 -3.51 6.96 1.65
C LYS A 36 -3.45 6.29 0.29
N GLN A 37 -3.76 7.04 -0.75
CA GLN A 37 -3.60 6.61 -2.14
C GLN A 37 -2.40 7.32 -2.77
N CYS A 38 -1.51 6.56 -3.41
CA CYS A 38 -0.33 7.10 -4.06
C CYS A 38 -0.73 7.85 -5.34
N GLY A 39 -0.32 9.12 -5.46
CA GLY A 39 -0.62 9.93 -6.65
C GLY A 39 0.07 9.46 -7.95
N LYS A 40 1.08 8.58 -7.87
CA LYS A 40 1.84 8.11 -9.06
C LYS A 40 1.39 6.75 -9.59
N CYS A 41 1.00 5.82 -8.71
CA CYS A 41 0.65 4.46 -9.10
C CYS A 41 -0.76 4.04 -8.65
N SER A 42 -1.52 4.96 -8.04
CA SER A 42 -2.89 4.77 -7.57
C SER A 42 -3.07 3.64 -6.54
N ARG A 43 -1.98 3.06 -6.04
CA ARG A 43 -1.99 2.02 -4.99
C ARG A 43 -2.27 2.64 -3.63
N HIS A 44 -3.04 1.92 -2.82
CA HIS A 44 -3.24 2.25 -1.42
C HIS A 44 -2.01 1.84 -0.60
N PHE A 45 -1.64 2.68 0.36
CA PHE A 45 -0.54 2.43 1.28
C PHE A 45 -0.88 2.99 2.67
N TRP A 46 -0.21 2.47 3.69
CA TRP A 46 -0.31 2.95 5.06
C TRP A 46 0.89 3.81 5.38
N SER A 47 0.66 4.95 6.01
CA SER A 47 1.74 5.85 6.42
C SER A 47 1.35 6.65 7.66
N VAL A 48 2.34 6.86 8.52
CA VAL A 48 2.26 7.79 9.66
C VAL A 48 2.57 9.23 9.23
N THR A 49 3.15 9.44 8.05
CA THR A 49 3.54 10.77 7.56
C THR A 49 2.60 11.29 6.48
N ASP A 50 2.71 12.59 6.14
CA ASP A 50 1.92 13.21 5.07
C ASP A 50 2.43 12.97 3.64
N SER A 51 2.95 11.77 3.38
CA SER A 51 3.46 11.44 2.05
C SER A 51 2.34 11.35 1.02
N LYS A 52 2.56 11.98 -0.15
CA LYS A 52 1.68 11.89 -1.33
C LYS A 52 1.98 10.70 -2.24
N VAL A 53 3.13 10.04 -2.01
CA VAL A 53 3.61 8.90 -2.80
C VAL A 53 3.91 7.71 -1.88
N CYS A 54 3.74 6.50 -2.39
CA CYS A 54 4.16 5.30 -1.66
C CYS A 54 5.69 5.19 -1.61
N GLY A 55 6.20 4.31 -0.74
CA GLY A 55 7.64 4.04 -0.57
C GLY A 55 8.28 3.19 -1.67
N ASP A 56 7.58 2.95 -2.78
CA ASP A 56 8.15 2.26 -3.93
C ASP A 56 9.19 3.18 -4.61
N PRO A 57 10.43 2.72 -4.88
CA PRO A 57 11.47 3.54 -5.51
C PRO A 57 11.02 4.22 -6.81
N ALA A 58 10.15 3.57 -7.60
CA ALA A 58 9.61 4.16 -8.82
C ALA A 58 8.70 5.36 -8.53
N CYS A 59 8.07 5.40 -7.36
CA CYS A 59 7.20 6.49 -6.92
C CYS A 59 7.95 7.54 -6.08
N SER A 60 8.79 7.12 -5.13
CA SER A 60 9.57 7.98 -4.25
C SER A 60 10.77 8.63 -4.95
N GLY A 61 11.12 8.22 -6.17
CA GLY A 61 12.27 8.78 -6.90
C GLY A 61 13.61 8.19 -6.42
N GLY A 62 13.63 6.89 -6.14
CA GLY A 62 14.80 6.15 -5.66
C GLY A 62 14.67 5.67 -4.23
N PHE A 63 15.69 4.92 -3.80
CA PHE A 63 15.84 4.49 -2.42
C PHE A 63 16.34 5.65 -1.54
N ARG A 64 15.63 5.92 -0.45
CA ARG A 64 15.96 6.99 0.50
C ARG A 64 16.36 6.34 1.83
N PHE A 65 17.65 6.10 2.00
CA PHE A 65 18.23 5.48 3.20
C PHE A 65 19.06 6.47 4.04
N PHE A 66 19.15 7.72 3.60
CA PHE A 66 20.01 8.77 4.17
C PHE A 66 19.17 9.90 4.74
#